data_AF-A0A258EB06-F1
#
_entry.id   AF-A0A258EB06-F1
#
_cell.length_a   1.000
_cell.length_b   1.000
_cell.length_c   1.000
_cell.angle_alpha   90.00
_cell.angle_beta   90.00
_cell.angle_gamma   90.00
#
_symmetry.space_group_name_H-M   'P 1'
#
loop_
_entity.id
_entity.type
_entity.pdbx_description
1 polymer ?
#
loop_
_entity_poly.entity_id
_entity_poly.type
_entity_poly.pdbx_seq_one_letter_code
_entity_poly.pdbx_strand_id
1 'polypeptide(L)'
;MRSLLLALALFASPAAYACSVAPGYRVPTTLELVEQADLVVVAQAWAAPPSDGGEREVEFWSLVALKGSLSDGEPILVRGPGMLATHAQPATPSDPTELVRANPEAYVGGCTRFTFHPKKWVVLFLKREGDGYRVISYPFARTAEDTALPDSRWLKAVREYIAIAALPPAARRARMQVRRDLLKARGDADSLAIAADIARELAGPRKPLREPLPPIK
;
A
#
# COMPACT_ATOMS: atom_id res chain seq x y z
N MET A 1 48.57 -45.13 0.27
CA MET A 1 48.19 -44.11 1.26
C MET A 1 48.26 -42.72 0.64
N ARG A 2 47.11 -42.07 0.42
CA ARG A 2 46.88 -40.62 0.62
C ARG A 2 45.50 -40.27 0.07
N SER A 3 44.52 -40.34 0.96
CA SER A 3 43.15 -39.86 0.74
C SER A 3 43.18 -38.34 0.55
N LEU A 4 42.69 -37.84 -0.59
CA LEU A 4 42.36 -36.42 -0.76
C LEU A 4 41.01 -36.16 -0.08
N LEU A 5 41.03 -35.43 1.03
CA LEU A 5 39.85 -34.89 1.69
C LEU A 5 39.32 -33.71 0.86
N LEU A 6 38.19 -33.92 0.19
CA LEU A 6 37.42 -32.86 -0.47
C LEU A 6 36.67 -32.09 0.63
N ALA A 7 37.18 -30.93 1.02
CA ALA A 7 36.51 -30.04 1.96
C ALA A 7 35.31 -29.36 1.25
N LEU A 8 34.12 -29.90 1.48
CA LEU A 8 32.85 -29.30 1.07
C LEU A 8 32.61 -28.04 1.91
N ALA A 9 33.03 -26.88 1.41
CA ALA A 9 32.64 -25.60 1.98
C ALA A 9 31.16 -25.34 1.67
N LEU A 10 30.28 -25.73 2.60
CA LEU A 10 28.89 -25.30 2.63
C LEU A 10 28.88 -23.78 2.86
N PHE A 11 28.82 -23.02 1.78
CA PHE A 11 28.41 -21.63 1.83
C PHE A 11 26.99 -21.58 2.39
N ALA A 12 26.87 -21.22 3.67
CA ALA A 12 25.63 -20.75 4.25
C ALA A 12 25.22 -19.52 3.44
N SER A 13 24.40 -19.72 2.40
CA SER A 13 23.76 -18.63 1.69
C SER A 13 22.95 -17.87 2.74
N PRO A 14 23.16 -16.56 2.93
CA PRO A 14 22.29 -15.80 3.81
C PRO A 14 20.87 -16.04 3.30
N ALA A 15 20.00 -16.56 4.17
CA ALA A 15 18.60 -16.71 3.83
C ALA A 15 18.14 -15.34 3.34
N ALA A 16 17.76 -15.25 2.07
CA ALA A 16 17.12 -14.06 1.56
C ALA A 16 15.85 -13.92 2.41
N TYR A 17 15.88 -12.99 3.37
CA TYR A 17 14.73 -12.64 4.19
C TYR A 17 13.71 -11.93 3.29
N ALA A 18 13.08 -12.68 2.37
CA ALA A 18 11.84 -12.30 1.74
C ALA A 18 10.87 -11.94 2.89
N CYS A 19 10.37 -10.71 2.90
CA CYS A 19 10.06 -9.95 4.10
C CYS A 19 9.50 -10.76 5.28
N SER A 20 10.42 -11.15 6.17
CA SER A 20 10.06 -11.69 7.47
C SER A 20 9.64 -10.51 8.34
N VAL A 21 8.34 -10.23 8.36
CA VAL A 21 7.78 -9.26 9.31
C VAL A 21 7.95 -9.78 10.73
N ALA A 22 8.18 -8.86 11.67
CA ALA A 22 8.33 -9.22 13.08
C ALA A 22 7.06 -9.94 13.60
N PRO A 23 7.19 -10.88 14.56
CA PRO A 23 6.03 -11.47 15.23
C PRO A 23 5.10 -10.39 15.78
N GLY A 24 3.79 -10.56 15.60
CA GLY A 24 2.81 -9.55 16.02
C GLY A 24 2.57 -8.42 15.01
N TYR A 25 3.31 -8.37 13.89
CA TYR A 25 3.06 -7.40 12.82
C TYR A 25 1.64 -7.53 12.26
N ARG A 26 0.95 -6.38 12.17
CA ARG A 26 -0.40 -6.23 11.60
C ARG A 26 -0.29 -5.33 10.38
N VAL A 27 -0.83 -5.77 9.26
CA VAL A 27 -0.87 -4.96 8.03
C VAL A 27 -1.75 -3.73 8.29
N PRO A 28 -1.26 -2.49 8.09
CA PRO A 28 -2.04 -1.29 8.33
C PRO A 28 -3.36 -1.26 7.55
N THR A 29 -4.44 -0.82 8.21
CA THR A 29 -5.76 -0.59 7.61
C THR A 29 -5.74 0.64 6.71
N THR A 30 -6.74 0.81 5.86
CA THR A 30 -6.86 2.03 5.06
C THR A 30 -7.02 3.26 5.96
N LEU A 31 -7.74 3.16 7.08
CA LEU A 31 -7.83 4.24 8.06
C LEU A 31 -6.46 4.58 8.64
N GLU A 32 -5.69 3.59 9.08
CA GLU A 32 -4.34 3.80 9.63
C GLU A 32 -3.39 4.41 8.58
N LEU A 33 -3.46 3.97 7.32
CA LEU A 33 -2.67 4.57 6.23
C LEU A 33 -3.08 6.04 5.98
N VAL A 34 -4.38 6.33 5.94
CA VAL A 34 -4.89 7.70 5.81
C VAL A 34 -4.43 8.56 6.99
N GLU A 35 -4.47 8.05 8.22
CA GLU A 35 -4.07 8.79 9.42
C GLU A 35 -2.58 9.15 9.38
N GLN A 36 -1.73 8.23 8.93
CA GLN A 36 -0.29 8.43 8.87
C GLN A 36 0.16 9.32 7.71
N ALA A 37 -0.57 9.30 6.59
CA ALA A 37 -0.26 10.08 5.40
C ALA A 37 -0.43 11.58 5.65
N ASP A 38 0.57 12.38 5.32
CA ASP A 38 0.44 13.85 5.30
C ASP A 38 -0.28 14.31 4.03
N LEU A 39 -0.18 13.51 2.96
CA LEU A 39 -0.79 13.76 1.67
C LEU A 39 -1.27 12.43 1.06
N VAL A 40 -2.46 12.42 0.45
CA VAL A 40 -2.95 11.28 -0.34
C VAL A 40 -3.28 11.79 -1.72
N VAL A 41 -2.72 11.19 -2.77
CA VAL A 41 -2.88 11.66 -4.16
C VAL A 41 -3.33 10.55 -5.09
N VAL A 42 -3.93 10.96 -6.20
CA VAL A 42 -4.01 10.16 -7.43
C VAL A 42 -2.94 10.68 -8.39
N ALA A 43 -2.03 9.80 -8.79
CA ALA A 43 -0.89 10.13 -9.63
C ALA A 43 -0.74 9.12 -10.79
N GLN A 44 0.01 9.48 -11.83
CA GLN A 44 0.41 8.56 -12.89
C GLN A 44 1.86 8.14 -12.70
N ALA A 45 2.15 6.84 -12.87
CA ALA A 45 3.53 6.40 -13.06
C ALA A 45 4.06 6.95 -14.38
N TRP A 46 5.06 7.83 -14.32
CA TRP A 46 5.50 8.65 -15.45
C TRP A 46 6.85 8.19 -16.00
N ALA A 47 7.87 8.14 -15.15
CA ALA A 47 9.24 7.83 -15.54
C ALA A 47 9.89 6.87 -14.53
N ALA A 48 10.98 6.24 -14.95
CA ALA A 48 11.90 5.54 -14.07
C ALA A 48 13.28 6.17 -14.29
N PRO A 49 13.81 6.95 -13.34
CA PRO A 49 15.13 7.54 -13.48
C PRO A 49 16.20 6.43 -13.59
N PRO A 50 17.36 6.71 -14.23
CA PRO A 50 18.47 5.77 -14.25
C PRO A 50 18.85 5.36 -12.83
N SER A 51 18.93 4.06 -12.57
CA SER A 51 19.44 3.52 -11.31
C SER A 51 20.96 3.44 -11.39
N ASP A 52 21.65 3.98 -10.38
CA ASP A 52 23.11 3.95 -10.21
C ASP A 52 23.61 2.71 -9.46
N GLY A 53 22.79 1.66 -9.40
CA GLY A 53 23.04 0.46 -8.59
C GLY A 53 22.30 0.45 -7.24
N GLY A 54 21.60 1.54 -6.90
CA GLY A 54 20.69 1.62 -5.76
C GLY A 54 19.30 0.99 -6.00
N GLU A 55 18.39 1.19 -5.04
CA GLU A 55 16.98 0.78 -5.17
C GLU A 55 16.34 1.47 -6.39
N ARG A 56 15.60 0.70 -7.19
CA ARG A 56 14.92 1.25 -8.37
C ARG A 56 13.77 2.15 -7.92
N GLU A 57 13.64 3.29 -8.58
CA GLU A 57 12.59 4.25 -8.30
C GLU A 57 11.65 4.42 -9.50
N VAL A 58 10.40 4.76 -9.19
CA VAL A 58 9.44 5.30 -10.14
C VAL A 58 9.11 6.73 -9.74
N GLU A 59 9.09 7.58 -10.75
CA GLU A 59 8.58 8.94 -10.66
C GLU A 59 7.09 8.94 -10.97
N PHE A 60 6.31 9.42 -10.01
CA PHE A 60 4.88 9.63 -10.16
C PHE A 60 4.59 11.10 -10.37
N TRP A 61 3.78 11.39 -11.39
CA TRP A 61 3.26 12.72 -11.68
C TRP A 61 1.87 12.83 -11.06
N SER A 62 1.78 13.55 -9.94
CA SER A 62 0.50 13.76 -9.22
C SER A 62 -0.40 14.75 -9.96
N LEU A 63 -1.70 14.44 -10.04
CA LEU A 63 -2.68 15.34 -10.63
C LEU A 63 -3.76 15.80 -9.66
N VAL A 64 -4.09 15.00 -8.64
CA VAL A 64 -5.19 15.30 -7.72
C VAL A 64 -4.81 14.92 -6.30
N ALA A 65 -4.86 15.87 -5.37
CA ALA A 65 -4.84 15.58 -3.95
C ALA A 65 -6.23 15.17 -3.45
N LEU A 66 -6.29 14.05 -2.74
CA LEU A 66 -7.47 13.58 -2.01
C LEU A 66 -7.46 14.03 -0.54
N LYS A 67 -6.26 14.13 0.05
CA LYS A 67 -6.00 14.63 1.40
C LYS A 67 -4.77 15.53 1.35
N GLY A 68 -4.80 16.63 2.10
CA GLY A 68 -3.75 17.64 2.11
C GLY A 68 -3.90 18.62 0.94
N SER A 69 -3.00 19.60 0.88
CA SER A 69 -2.95 20.56 -0.22
C SER A 69 -1.66 20.36 -1.03
N LEU A 70 -1.79 20.52 -2.34
CA LEU A 70 -0.68 20.80 -3.23
C LEU A 70 -0.66 22.30 -3.46
N SER A 71 0.52 22.89 -3.68
CA SER A 71 0.62 24.23 -4.24
C SER A 71 -0.16 24.26 -5.56
N ASP A 72 -1.07 25.22 -5.73
CA ASP A 72 -2.05 25.19 -6.83
C ASP A 72 -1.39 25.01 -8.20
N GLY A 73 -1.74 23.90 -8.86
CA GLY A 73 -1.36 23.61 -10.25
C GLY A 73 0.02 22.98 -10.45
N GLU A 74 0.85 22.86 -9.42
CA GLU A 74 2.16 22.24 -9.57
C GLU A 74 2.09 20.73 -9.32
N PRO A 75 2.47 19.91 -10.32
CA PRO A 75 2.61 18.50 -10.07
C PRO A 75 3.76 18.25 -9.09
N ILE A 76 3.50 17.40 -8.10
CA ILE A 76 4.58 16.87 -7.29
C ILE A 76 5.18 15.65 -7.96
N LEU A 77 6.50 15.66 -8.07
CA LEU A 77 7.28 14.49 -8.37
C LEU A 77 7.40 13.66 -7.10
N VAL A 78 6.83 12.47 -7.09
CA VAL A 78 7.01 11.51 -5.99
C VAL A 78 7.94 10.43 -6.47
N ARG A 79 8.99 10.17 -5.69
CA ARG A 79 9.84 9.00 -5.86
C ARG A 79 9.36 7.90 -4.92
N GLY A 80 9.13 6.73 -5.48
CA GLY A 80 8.75 5.54 -4.72
C GLY A 80 9.52 4.33 -5.24
N PRO A 81 9.75 3.32 -4.38
CA PRO A 81 10.42 2.10 -4.80
C PRO A 81 9.59 1.39 -5.88
N GLY A 82 10.26 0.92 -6.92
CA GLY A 82 9.66 0.15 -8.00
C GLY A 82 10.27 0.42 -9.37
N MET A 83 9.56 0.00 -10.41
CA MET A 83 9.96 0.22 -11.80
C MET A 83 8.75 0.33 -12.73
N LEU A 84 8.96 0.94 -13.90
CA LEU A 84 7.97 0.92 -14.97
C LEU A 84 7.92 -0.45 -15.64
N ALA A 85 6.72 -0.91 -15.94
CA ALA A 85 6.49 -2.15 -16.66
C ALA A 85 7.14 -2.13 -18.05
N THR A 86 7.68 -3.27 -18.47
CA THR A 86 8.20 -3.51 -19.81
C THR A 86 7.57 -4.77 -20.39
N HIS A 87 7.81 -5.07 -21.68
CA HIS A 87 7.37 -6.34 -22.25
C HIS A 87 7.96 -7.57 -21.54
N ALA A 88 9.20 -7.49 -21.07
CA ALA A 88 9.86 -8.58 -20.36
C ALA A 88 9.43 -8.68 -18.88
N GLN A 89 8.92 -7.59 -18.31
CA GLN A 89 8.48 -7.51 -16.93
C GLN A 89 7.16 -6.69 -16.87
N PRO A 90 6.03 -7.33 -17.22
CA PRO A 90 4.73 -6.67 -17.20
C PRO A 90 4.30 -6.36 -15.76
N ALA A 91 3.57 -5.26 -15.57
CA ALA A 91 2.96 -4.97 -14.28
C ALA A 91 1.68 -5.78 -14.07
N THR A 92 1.52 -6.29 -12.86
CA THR A 92 0.29 -6.93 -12.41
C THR A 92 -0.71 -5.84 -12.01
N PRO A 93 -1.88 -5.77 -12.66
CA PRO A 93 -2.88 -4.78 -12.29
C PRO A 93 -3.47 -5.07 -10.91
N SER A 94 -3.81 -4.03 -10.15
CA SER A 94 -4.61 -4.20 -8.93
C SER A 94 -6.02 -4.69 -9.28
N ASP A 95 -6.60 -5.55 -8.43
CA ASP A 95 -8.02 -5.95 -8.56
C ASP A 95 -8.92 -4.75 -8.26
N PRO A 96 -9.76 -4.30 -9.21
CA PRO A 96 -10.62 -3.13 -9.04
C PRO A 96 -11.71 -3.31 -7.97
N THR A 97 -11.97 -4.54 -7.54
CA THR A 97 -13.00 -4.90 -6.57
C THR A 97 -12.47 -5.14 -5.15
N GLU A 98 -11.15 -5.27 -4.99
CA GLU A 98 -10.46 -5.57 -3.73
C GLU A 98 -10.30 -4.32 -2.85
N LEU A 99 -10.55 -4.47 -1.55
CA LEU A 99 -10.46 -3.40 -0.55
C LEU A 99 -9.47 -3.72 0.60
N VAL A 100 -9.16 -4.99 0.82
CA VAL A 100 -8.41 -5.52 1.96
C VAL A 100 -6.99 -5.88 1.57
N ARG A 101 -6.83 -6.68 0.51
CA ARG A 101 -5.52 -7.21 0.10
C ARG A 101 -4.78 -6.23 -0.81
N ALA A 102 -3.46 -6.20 -0.67
CA ALA A 102 -2.59 -5.45 -1.59
C ALA A 102 -2.53 -6.11 -2.97
N ASN A 103 -1.97 -5.38 -3.93
CA ASN A 103 -1.60 -5.89 -5.24
C ASN A 103 -0.85 -7.24 -5.11
N PRO A 104 -1.11 -8.24 -5.99
CA PRO A 104 -0.47 -9.56 -5.92
C PRO A 104 1.07 -9.52 -5.84
N GLU A 105 1.71 -8.50 -6.42
CA GLU A 105 3.16 -8.31 -6.37
C GLU A 105 3.73 -8.19 -4.96
N ALA A 106 2.94 -7.65 -4.03
CA ALA A 106 3.34 -7.59 -2.63
C ALA A 106 3.57 -8.99 -2.04
N TYR A 107 3.01 -10.05 -2.64
CA TYR A 107 3.09 -11.42 -2.14
C TYR A 107 4.09 -12.31 -2.89
N VAL A 108 4.77 -11.80 -3.94
CA VAL A 108 5.71 -12.56 -4.77
C VAL A 108 7.18 -12.13 -4.60
N GLY A 109 7.53 -11.70 -3.39
CA GLY A 109 8.92 -11.44 -2.96
C GLY A 109 9.28 -9.97 -2.71
N GLY A 110 8.52 -9.02 -3.28
CA GLY A 110 8.76 -7.58 -3.10
C GLY A 110 8.14 -6.97 -1.84
N CYS A 111 7.18 -7.66 -1.22
CA CYS A 111 6.46 -7.26 0.02
C CYS A 111 5.62 -5.99 -0.09
N THR A 112 5.93 -5.17 -1.08
CA THR A 112 5.13 -4.07 -1.59
C THR A 112 5.03 -4.26 -3.09
N ARG A 113 4.12 -3.54 -3.72
CA ARG A 113 4.07 -3.49 -5.18
C ARG A 113 5.35 -2.85 -5.71
N PHE A 114 5.92 -3.41 -6.78
CA PHE A 114 7.20 -2.95 -7.31
C PHE A 114 7.17 -2.70 -8.81
N THR A 115 6.11 -3.01 -9.54
CA THR A 115 5.97 -2.60 -10.94
C THR A 115 4.70 -1.80 -11.20
N PHE A 116 4.82 -0.81 -12.08
CA PHE A 116 3.74 0.10 -12.42
C PHE A 116 3.61 0.23 -13.93
N HIS A 117 2.38 0.12 -14.42
CA HIS A 117 2.14 0.35 -15.83
C HIS A 117 2.24 1.85 -16.13
N PRO A 118 3.02 2.27 -17.15
CA PRO A 118 3.12 3.68 -17.51
C PRO A 118 1.75 4.30 -17.74
N LYS A 119 1.58 5.55 -17.26
CA LYS A 119 0.38 6.38 -17.43
C LYS A 119 -0.91 5.81 -16.80
N LYS A 120 -0.84 4.74 -15.99
CA LYS A 120 -1.97 4.30 -15.18
C LYS A 120 -2.06 5.10 -13.88
N TRP A 121 -3.29 5.31 -13.43
CA TRP A 121 -3.57 6.02 -12.19
C TRP A 121 -3.31 5.12 -10.99
N VAL A 122 -2.65 5.67 -9.99
CA VAL A 122 -2.30 5.02 -8.74
C VAL A 122 -2.73 5.92 -7.59
N VAL A 123 -3.37 5.35 -6.57
CA VAL A 123 -3.56 6.05 -5.29
C VAL A 123 -2.30 5.85 -4.46
N LEU A 124 -1.68 6.94 -4.03
CA LEU A 124 -0.48 6.95 -3.21
C LEU A 124 -0.74 7.59 -1.85
N PHE A 125 -0.24 6.95 -0.80
CA PHE A 125 -0.22 7.49 0.56
C PHE A 125 1.17 8.00 0.87
N LEU A 126 1.30 9.29 1.15
CA LEU A 126 2.59 9.97 1.20
C LEU A 126 2.87 10.54 2.59
N LYS A 127 4.10 10.37 3.05
CA LYS A 127 4.65 11.03 4.23
C LYS A 127 5.59 12.15 3.80
N ARG A 128 5.56 13.28 4.48
CA ARG A 128 6.53 14.36 4.28
C ARG A 128 7.88 13.91 4.85
N GLU A 129 8.93 14.01 4.04
CA GLU A 129 10.30 13.73 4.44
C GLU A 129 11.21 14.83 3.88
N GLY A 130 11.84 15.60 4.77
CA GLY A 130 12.59 16.80 4.37
C GLY A 130 11.72 17.82 3.64
N ASP A 131 12.14 18.23 2.46
CA ASP A 131 11.44 19.12 1.54
C ASP A 131 10.46 18.37 0.60
N GLY A 132 10.50 17.04 0.56
CA GLY A 132 9.75 16.21 -0.35
C GLY A 132 8.70 15.31 0.30
N TYR A 133 8.26 14.32 -0.49
CA TYR A 133 7.34 13.27 -0.08
C TYR A 133 7.87 11.90 -0.47
N ARG A 134 7.65 10.92 0.40
CA ARG A 134 7.90 9.50 0.12
C ARG A 134 6.60 8.70 0.24
N VAL A 135 6.46 7.67 -0.59
CA VAL A 135 5.38 6.69 -0.45
C VAL A 135 5.54 5.95 0.87
N ILE A 136 4.48 5.94 1.69
CA ILE A 136 4.42 5.10 2.88
C ILE A 136 4.60 3.65 2.46
N SER A 137 5.53 2.94 3.09
CA SER A 137 5.88 1.57 2.72
C SER A 137 5.71 0.65 3.93
N TYR A 138 4.71 -0.23 3.85
CA TYR A 138 4.46 -1.28 4.83
C TYR A 138 4.26 -2.60 4.09
N PRO A 139 4.88 -3.71 4.55
CA PRO A 139 4.68 -5.01 3.95
C PRO A 139 3.20 -5.39 3.82
N PHE A 140 2.79 -5.76 2.62
CA PHE A 140 1.45 -6.23 2.26
C PHE A 140 0.34 -5.19 2.44
N ALA A 141 0.68 -3.92 2.62
CA ALA A 141 -0.25 -2.82 2.73
C ALA A 141 -0.60 -2.22 1.36
N ARG A 142 -1.79 -1.64 1.26
CA ARG A 142 -2.34 -1.05 0.02
C ARG A 142 -1.87 0.39 -0.18
N THR A 143 -0.56 0.61 -0.21
CA THR A 143 0.02 1.97 -0.22
C THR A 143 0.19 2.57 -1.61
N ALA A 144 0.17 1.72 -2.65
CA ALA A 144 0.31 2.12 -4.06
C ALA A 144 -0.52 1.18 -4.96
N GLU A 145 -1.81 1.45 -5.11
CA GLU A 145 -2.75 0.59 -5.84
C GLU A 145 -3.29 1.29 -7.08
N ASP A 146 -3.48 0.54 -8.17
CA ASP A 146 -4.13 1.07 -9.36
C ASP A 146 -5.55 1.55 -9.05
N THR A 147 -5.99 2.57 -9.78
CA THR A 147 -7.35 3.07 -9.70
C THR A 147 -7.87 3.47 -11.08
N ALA A 148 -9.19 3.50 -11.21
CA ALA A 148 -9.87 4.11 -12.34
C ALA A 148 -10.44 5.47 -11.90
N LEU A 149 -10.32 6.48 -12.76
CA LEU A 149 -10.97 7.77 -12.60
C LEU A 149 -12.31 7.80 -13.36
N PRO A 150 -13.29 8.61 -12.91
CA PRO A 150 -13.24 9.46 -11.72
C PRO A 150 -13.57 8.74 -10.40
N ASP A 151 -14.06 7.50 -10.46
CA ASP A 151 -14.79 6.91 -9.32
C ASP A 151 -14.69 5.37 -9.23
N SER A 152 -13.49 4.86 -8.93
CA SER A 152 -13.31 3.43 -8.59
C SER A 152 -13.78 3.09 -7.17
N ARG A 153 -14.10 1.81 -6.91
CA ARG A 153 -14.40 1.31 -5.56
C ARG A 153 -13.30 1.67 -4.56
N TRP A 154 -12.03 1.52 -4.96
CA TRP A 154 -10.91 1.86 -4.11
C TRP A 154 -10.89 3.35 -3.78
N LEU A 155 -11.08 4.21 -4.77
CA LEU A 155 -11.11 5.66 -4.59
C LEU A 155 -12.26 6.09 -3.67
N LYS A 156 -13.46 5.50 -3.82
CA LYS A 156 -14.60 5.71 -2.91
C LYS A 156 -14.24 5.35 -1.47
N ALA A 157 -13.66 4.17 -1.24
CA ALA A 157 -13.25 3.72 0.09
C ALA A 157 -12.23 4.68 0.74
N VAL A 158 -11.20 5.08 -0.02
CA VAL A 158 -10.18 6.02 0.47
C VAL A 158 -10.80 7.36 0.85
N ARG A 159 -11.75 7.89 0.06
CA ARG A 159 -12.47 9.13 0.39
C ARG A 159 -13.30 9.01 1.66
N GLU A 160 -13.97 7.87 1.90
CA GLU A 160 -14.68 7.62 3.16
C GLU A 160 -13.71 7.68 4.35
N TYR A 161 -12.56 6.99 4.26
CA TYR A 161 -11.59 6.99 5.35
C TYR A 161 -10.90 8.34 5.56
N ILE A 162 -10.67 9.13 4.50
CA ILE A 162 -10.19 10.52 4.61
C ILE A 162 -11.20 11.36 5.40
N ALA A 163 -12.49 11.27 5.07
CA ALA A 163 -13.54 12.00 5.78
C ALA A 163 -13.66 11.57 7.24
N ILE A 164 -13.48 10.28 7.53
CA ILE A 164 -13.47 9.74 8.91
C ILE A 164 -12.24 10.23 9.68
N ALA A 165 -11.05 10.14 9.09
CA ALA A 165 -9.78 10.51 9.75
C ALA A 165 -9.70 12.00 10.08
N ALA A 166 -10.39 12.86 9.31
CA ALA A 166 -10.49 14.29 9.57
C ALA A 166 -11.25 14.62 10.87
N LEU A 167 -11.99 13.67 11.45
CA LEU A 167 -12.69 13.86 12.72
C LEU A 167 -11.76 13.62 13.93
N PRO A 168 -12.07 14.22 15.10
CA PRO A 168 -11.41 13.87 16.35
C PRO A 168 -11.51 12.36 16.64
N PRO A 169 -10.47 11.71 17.20
CA PRO A 169 -10.45 10.26 17.41
C PRO A 169 -11.70 9.70 18.12
N ALA A 170 -12.19 10.42 19.14
CA ALA A 170 -13.39 10.03 19.90
C ALA A 170 -14.67 9.96 19.05
N ALA A 171 -14.75 10.72 17.94
CA ALA A 171 -15.93 10.77 17.07
C ALA A 171 -15.88 9.76 15.90
N ARG A 172 -14.71 9.18 15.60
CA ARG A 172 -14.50 8.34 14.40
C ARG A 172 -15.35 7.07 14.42
N ARG A 173 -15.45 6.40 15.57
CA ARG A 173 -16.22 5.15 15.71
C ARG A 173 -17.71 5.35 15.43
N ALA A 174 -18.31 6.38 16.02
CA ALA A 174 -19.71 6.72 15.78
C ALA A 174 -19.95 7.09 14.31
N ARG A 175 -19.03 7.87 13.71
CA ARG A 175 -19.10 8.20 12.28
C ARG A 175 -19.04 6.95 11.40
N MET A 176 -18.12 6.02 11.68
CA MET A 176 -17.98 4.77 10.94
C MET A 176 -19.26 3.92 10.99
N GLN A 177 -19.92 3.82 12.15
CA GLN A 177 -21.20 3.11 12.28
C GLN A 177 -22.27 3.72 11.36
N VAL A 178 -22.43 5.05 11.41
CA VAL A 178 -23.38 5.76 10.54
C VAL A 178 -23.06 5.56 9.07
N ARG A 179 -21.79 5.69 8.66
CA ARG A 179 -21.38 5.50 7.25
C ARG A 179 -21.63 4.06 6.78
N ARG A 180 -21.25 3.06 7.58
CA ARG A 180 -21.52 1.65 7.28
C ARG A 180 -23.01 1.41 7.02
N ASP A 181 -23.88 1.94 7.88
CA ASP A 181 -25.32 1.67 7.79
C ASP A 181 -25.95 2.41 6.59
N LEU A 182 -25.51 3.63 6.30
CA LEU A 182 -25.90 4.36 5.08
C LEU A 182 -25.44 3.66 3.80
N LEU A 183 -24.22 3.13 3.77
CA LEU A 183 -23.68 2.39 2.63
C LEU A 183 -24.43 1.06 2.43
N LYS A 184 -24.76 0.35 3.51
CA LYS A 184 -25.63 -0.83 3.44
C LYS A 184 -27.01 -0.51 2.86
N ALA A 185 -27.61 0.61 3.27
CA ALA A 185 -28.91 1.04 2.79
C ALA A 185 -28.92 1.40 1.29
N ARG A 186 -27.78 1.87 0.73
CA ARG A 186 -27.63 2.09 -0.72
C ARG A 186 -27.71 0.80 -1.53
N GLY A 187 -27.14 -0.29 -1.00
CA GLY A 187 -27.30 -1.64 -1.55
C GLY A 187 -26.53 -1.95 -2.84
N ASP A 188 -25.87 -0.98 -3.48
CA ASP A 188 -25.01 -1.25 -4.63
C ASP A 188 -23.72 -2.00 -4.23
N ALA A 189 -23.11 -2.69 -5.19
CA ALA A 189 -21.97 -3.58 -4.93
C ALA A 189 -20.77 -2.87 -4.30
N ASP A 190 -20.48 -1.63 -4.70
CA ASP A 190 -19.37 -0.85 -4.14
C ASP A 190 -19.71 -0.41 -2.72
N SER A 191 -20.90 0.14 -2.49
CA SER A 191 -21.34 0.56 -1.17
C SER A 191 -21.35 -0.61 -0.18
N LEU A 192 -21.82 -1.79 -0.59
CA LEU A 192 -21.79 -2.99 0.26
C LEU A 192 -20.35 -3.44 0.59
N ALA A 193 -19.45 -3.41 -0.39
CA ALA A 193 -18.05 -3.76 -0.17
C ALA A 193 -17.35 -2.79 0.80
N ILE A 194 -17.59 -1.48 0.65
CA ILE A 194 -17.05 -0.45 1.53
C ILE A 194 -17.66 -0.56 2.94
N ALA A 195 -18.96 -0.83 3.05
CA ALA A 195 -19.59 -1.07 4.34
C ALA A 195 -19.02 -2.30 5.05
N ALA A 196 -18.73 -3.37 4.31
CA ALA A 196 -18.06 -4.55 4.85
C ALA A 196 -16.64 -4.24 5.32
N ASP A 197 -15.93 -3.34 4.62
CA ASP A 197 -14.61 -2.88 5.03
C ASP A 197 -14.64 -2.05 6.32
N ILE A 198 -15.54 -1.07 6.41
CA ILE A 198 -15.76 -0.29 7.63
C ILE A 198 -16.19 -1.21 8.79
N ALA A 199 -16.98 -2.26 8.52
CA ALA A 199 -17.36 -3.22 9.54
C ALA A 199 -16.15 -3.98 10.11
N ARG A 200 -15.14 -4.30 9.28
CA ARG A 200 -13.87 -4.89 9.74
C ARG A 200 -13.09 -3.90 10.61
N GLU A 201 -13.02 -2.64 10.21
CA GLU A 201 -12.37 -1.58 10.99
C GLU A 201 -13.03 -1.43 12.38
N LEU A 202 -14.37 -1.44 12.42
CA LEU A 202 -15.15 -1.36 13.65
C LEU A 202 -14.98 -2.57 14.59
N ALA A 203 -14.64 -3.73 14.04
CA ALA A 203 -14.40 -4.96 14.81
C ALA A 203 -13.09 -4.92 15.60
N GLY A 204 -12.19 -3.98 15.28
CA GLY A 204 -10.94 -3.74 15.98
C GLY A 204 -9.70 -4.04 15.12
N PRO A 205 -8.52 -4.06 15.74
CA PRO A 205 -7.25 -4.19 15.02
C PRO A 205 -7.19 -5.48 14.18
N ARG A 206 -6.64 -5.38 12.97
CA ARG A 206 -6.40 -6.54 12.09
C ARG A 206 -5.56 -7.60 12.78
N LYS A 207 -5.85 -8.88 12.53
CA LYS A 207 -5.06 -9.98 13.09
C LYS A 207 -3.59 -9.91 12.62
N PRO A 208 -2.63 -10.33 13.46
CA PRO A 208 -1.24 -10.41 13.04
C PRO A 208 -1.06 -11.36 11.84
N LEU A 209 -0.11 -11.07 10.95
CA LEU A 209 0.25 -11.98 9.86
C LEU A 209 0.90 -13.27 10.36
N ARG A 210 1.62 -13.17 11.48
CA ARG A 210 2.26 -14.29 12.16
C ARG A 210 2.07 -14.13 13.67
N GLU A 211 1.59 -15.19 14.32
CA GLU A 211 1.48 -15.23 15.77
C GLU A 211 2.87 -15.24 16.43
N PRO A 212 3.01 -14.70 17.65
CA PRO A 212 4.21 -14.87 18.45
C PRO A 212 4.52 -16.36 18.64
N LEU A 213 5.81 -16.73 18.62
CA LEU A 213 6.20 -18.07 19.04
C LEU A 213 5.82 -18.25 20.52
N PRO A 214 5.36 -19.45 20.94
CA PRO A 214 5.12 -19.73 22.34
C PRO A 214 6.44 -19.57 23.14
N PRO A 215 6.36 -19.18 24.43
CA PRO A 215 7.56 -19.07 25.27
C PRO A 215 8.28 -20.41 25.34
N ILE A 216 9.60 -20.36 25.15
CA ILE A 216 10.47 -21.53 25.35
C ILE A 216 10.47 -21.81 26.86
N LYS A 217 10.06 -23.02 27.26
CA LYS A 217 10.10 -23.49 28.64
C LYS A 217 11.50 -23.90 29.04
#